data_AF-A0A3C1I2T3-F1
#
_entry.id   AF-A0A3C1I2T3-F1
#
_cell.length_a   1.000
_cell.length_b   1.000
_cell.length_c   1.000
_cell.angle_alpha   90.00
_cell.angle_beta   90.00
_cell.angle_gamma   90.00
#
_symmetry.space_group_name_H-M   'P 1'
#
loop_
_entity.id
_entity.type
_entity.pdbx_description
1 polymer ?
#
loop_
_entity_poly.entity_id
_entity_poly.type
_entity_poly.pdbx_seq_one_letter_code
_entity_poly.pdbx_strand_id
1 'polypeptide(L)'
;MKKIVTITFLAVALFFIAAYFSASSKAETSKNTDRIAEIEKFSALDEEEQIKVEEILMEKDFGKKYSIALFKNKEGIGYAILENDNLVLVSFGNNRQEYDQFKNFYIVYGENPQDDYQELKITIEMGNNYENLEEVITLDEGKYYLHVKELPINIKGTKVFSDNYIFN
;
A
#
# COMPACT_ATOMS: atom_id res chain seq x y z
N MET A 1 44.70 -2.43 30.11
CA MET A 1 44.34 -3.38 29.03
C MET A 1 42.82 -3.57 28.87
N LYS A 2 41.99 -3.66 29.92
CA LYS A 2 40.53 -3.86 29.80
C LYS A 2 39.77 -2.78 29.00
N LYS A 3 40.16 -1.49 29.09
CA LYS A 3 39.49 -0.38 28.38
C LYS A 3 39.69 -0.38 26.85
N ILE A 4 40.80 -0.92 26.36
CA ILE A 4 41.10 -0.95 24.92
C ILE A 4 40.22 -2.00 24.24
N VAL A 5 40.04 -3.17 24.87
CA VAL A 5 39.20 -4.26 24.36
C VAL A 5 37.74 -3.83 24.21
N THR A 6 37.20 -3.05 25.17
CA THR A 6 35.81 -2.55 25.09
C THR A 6 35.60 -1.55 23.95
N ILE A 7 36.59 -0.69 23.68
CA ILE A 7 36.52 0.30 22.58
C ILE A 7 36.58 -0.41 21.22
N THR A 8 37.41 -1.44 21.08
CA THR A 8 37.48 -2.22 19.84
C THR A 8 36.18 -2.98 19.59
N PHE A 9 35.56 -3.56 20.63
CA PHE A 9 34.28 -4.25 20.50
C PHE A 9 33.15 -3.30 20.08
N LEU A 10 33.14 -2.07 20.61
CA LEU A 10 32.16 -1.04 20.26
C LEU A 10 32.32 -0.58 18.80
N ALA A 11 33.56 -0.41 18.33
CA ALA A 11 33.82 -0.04 16.93
C ALA A 11 33.40 -1.15 15.95
N VAL A 12 33.63 -2.41 16.29
CA VAL A 12 33.18 -3.55 15.48
C VAL A 12 31.65 -3.62 15.43
N ALA A 13 30.96 -3.44 16.56
CA ALA A 13 29.50 -3.42 16.60
C ALA A 13 28.91 -2.28 15.75
N LEU A 14 29.47 -1.07 15.82
CA LEU A 14 29.04 0.07 14.99
C LEU A 14 29.28 -0.20 13.50
N PHE A 15 30.37 -0.86 13.13
CA PHE A 15 30.64 -1.23 11.74
C PHE A 15 29.65 -2.26 11.20
N PHE A 16 29.28 -3.27 12.01
CA PHE A 16 28.25 -4.24 11.65
C PHE A 16 26.87 -3.60 11.49
N ILE A 17 26.50 -2.67 12.38
CA ILE A 17 25.23 -1.93 12.28
C ILE A 17 25.21 -1.09 11.00
N ALA A 18 26.27 -0.34 10.70
CA ALA A 18 26.35 0.49 9.49
C ALA A 18 26.32 -0.35 8.19
N ALA A 19 27.00 -1.50 8.18
CA ALA A 19 26.98 -2.44 7.07
C ALA A 19 25.58 -3.06 6.87
N TYR A 20 24.92 -3.45 7.96
CA TYR A 20 23.56 -3.98 7.92
C TYR A 20 22.55 -2.96 7.36
N PHE A 21 22.59 -1.71 7.87
CA PHE A 21 21.73 -0.63 7.36
C PHE A 21 21.99 -0.34 5.88
N SER A 22 23.25 -0.29 5.46
CA SER A 22 23.60 -0.04 4.05
C SER A 22 23.18 -1.17 3.11
N ALA A 23 23.20 -2.42 3.58
CA ALA A 23 22.71 -3.56 2.81
C ALA A 23 21.17 -3.57 2.73
N SER A 24 20.49 -3.29 3.84
CA SER A 24 19.03 -3.19 3.91
C SER A 24 18.50 -2.10 2.98
N SER A 25 19.09 -0.90 3.02
CA SER A 25 18.62 0.21 2.18
C SER A 25 18.81 -0.07 0.69
N LYS A 26 19.91 -0.75 0.31
CA LYS A 26 20.15 -1.15 -1.09
C LYS A 26 19.15 -2.20 -1.56
N ALA A 27 18.81 -3.16 -0.71
CA ALA A 27 17.83 -4.20 -1.03
C ALA A 27 16.42 -3.62 -1.21
N GLU A 28 15.99 -2.72 -0.32
CA GLU A 28 14.71 -2.01 -0.43
C GLU A 28 14.65 -1.16 -1.72
N THR A 29 15.72 -0.43 -2.04
CA THR A 29 15.79 0.39 -3.27
C THR A 29 15.72 -0.47 -4.53
N SER A 30 16.42 -1.62 -4.56
CA SER A 30 16.37 -2.56 -5.68
C SER A 30 14.96 -3.12 -5.87
N LYS A 31 14.34 -3.59 -4.78
CA LYS A 31 12.98 -4.16 -4.80
C LYS A 31 11.94 -3.15 -5.31
N ASN A 32 12.07 -1.89 -4.90
CA ASN A 32 11.19 -0.80 -5.33
C ASN A 32 11.38 -0.50 -6.83
N THR A 33 12.62 -0.48 -7.32
CA THR A 33 12.93 -0.26 -8.74
C THR A 33 12.37 -1.38 -9.63
N ASP A 34 12.53 -2.64 -9.19
CA ASP A 34 12.02 -3.80 -9.93
C ASP A 34 10.49 -3.79 -10.00
N ARG A 35 9.82 -3.42 -8.90
CA ARG A 35 8.35 -3.30 -8.85
C ARG A 35 7.80 -2.17 -9.71
N ILE A 36 8.45 -1.01 -9.72
CA ILE A 36 8.10 0.10 -10.61
C ILE A 36 8.11 -0.42 -12.05
N ALA A 37 9.23 -1.01 -12.49
CA ALA A 37 9.36 -1.50 -13.86
C ALA A 37 8.28 -2.52 -14.26
N GLU A 38 7.83 -3.38 -13.32
CA GLU A 38 6.75 -4.32 -13.58
C GLU A 38 5.40 -3.62 -13.76
N ILE A 39 5.07 -2.63 -12.91
CA ILE A 39 3.84 -1.85 -13.01
C ILE A 39 3.79 -1.06 -14.31
N GLU A 40 4.87 -0.35 -14.64
CA GLU A 40 4.94 0.44 -15.87
C GLU A 40 4.75 -0.45 -17.11
N LYS A 41 5.32 -1.66 -17.11
CA LYS A 41 5.21 -2.62 -18.22
C LYS A 41 3.81 -3.20 -18.43
N PHE A 42 3.00 -3.33 -17.40
CA PHE A 42 1.65 -3.91 -17.51
C PHE A 42 0.62 -2.94 -18.11
N SER A 43 0.88 -1.64 -18.00
CA SER A 43 0.16 -0.55 -18.66
C SER A 43 0.13 -0.62 -20.19
N ALA A 44 0.87 -1.55 -20.80
CA ALA A 44 1.30 -1.52 -22.19
C ALA A 44 0.22 -1.98 -23.20
N LEU A 45 -0.89 -1.24 -23.27
CA LEU A 45 -1.57 -1.01 -24.54
C LEU A 45 -1.23 0.44 -24.93
N ASP A 46 -0.29 0.59 -25.87
CA ASP A 46 0.35 1.83 -26.36
C ASP A 46 1.37 2.54 -25.44
N GLU A 47 2.55 2.86 -26.00
CA GLU A 47 3.68 3.54 -25.32
C GLU A 47 3.32 4.93 -24.76
N GLU A 48 2.26 5.55 -25.30
CA GLU A 48 1.75 6.84 -24.83
C GLU A 48 0.89 6.72 -23.56
N GLU A 49 0.40 5.52 -23.24
CA GLU A 49 -0.42 5.21 -22.05
C GLU A 49 0.38 4.46 -20.97
N GLN A 50 1.70 4.29 -21.16
CA GLN A 50 2.55 3.70 -20.12
C GLN A 50 2.50 4.53 -18.84
N ILE A 51 1.94 3.92 -17.80
CA ILE A 51 1.87 4.48 -16.46
C ILE A 51 3.30 4.70 -15.99
N LYS A 52 3.63 5.95 -15.65
CA LYS A 52 4.93 6.28 -15.06
C LYS A 52 4.78 6.34 -13.56
N VAL A 53 5.29 5.31 -12.87
CA VAL A 53 5.25 5.25 -11.42
C VAL A 53 6.43 6.04 -10.89
N GLU A 54 6.15 7.05 -10.08
CA GLU A 54 7.19 7.87 -9.45
C GLU A 54 7.75 7.17 -8.21
N GLU A 55 6.87 6.55 -7.42
CA GLU A 55 7.22 5.99 -6.11
C GLU A 55 6.22 4.91 -5.69
N ILE A 56 6.71 3.80 -5.13
CA ILE A 56 5.89 2.88 -4.33
C ILE A 56 5.81 3.42 -2.92
N LEU A 57 4.60 3.72 -2.47
CA LEU A 57 4.32 4.32 -1.17
C LEU A 57 4.18 3.27 -0.07
N MET A 58 3.46 2.16 -0.36
CA MET A 58 3.20 1.09 0.60
C MET A 58 2.96 -0.24 -0.09
N GLU A 59 3.24 -1.33 0.62
CA GLU A 59 2.98 -2.70 0.17
C GLU A 59 2.29 -3.47 1.29
N LYS A 60 1.24 -4.23 0.95
CA LYS A 60 0.60 -5.16 1.89
C LYS A 60 0.33 -6.50 1.21
N ASP A 61 0.63 -7.59 1.91
CA ASP A 61 0.22 -8.92 1.49
C ASP A 61 -1.22 -9.17 1.94
N PHE A 62 -2.01 -9.81 1.09
CA PHE A 62 -3.40 -10.14 1.40
C PHE A 62 -3.85 -11.45 0.75
N GLY A 63 -4.80 -12.11 1.39
CA GLY A 63 -5.11 -13.50 1.07
C GLY A 63 -3.87 -14.40 1.19
N LYS A 64 -3.83 -15.49 0.41
CA LYS A 64 -2.70 -16.45 0.46
C LYS A 64 -1.62 -16.23 -0.60
N LYS A 65 -1.90 -15.42 -1.62
CA LYS A 65 -1.07 -15.33 -2.84
C LYS A 65 -1.07 -13.95 -3.49
N TYR A 66 -1.68 -12.96 -2.85
CA TYR A 66 -1.76 -11.61 -3.40
C TYR A 66 -0.92 -10.64 -2.58
N SER A 67 -0.37 -9.66 -3.28
CA SER A 67 0.16 -8.44 -2.67
C SER A 67 -0.43 -7.24 -3.39
N ILE A 68 -0.60 -6.15 -2.66
CA ILE A 68 -1.06 -4.87 -3.17
C ILE A 68 0.03 -3.83 -2.95
N ALA A 69 0.28 -3.01 -3.97
CA ALA A 69 1.23 -1.91 -3.93
C ALA A 69 0.46 -0.60 -4.13
N LEU A 70 0.46 0.30 -3.15
CA LEU A 70 0.04 1.68 -3.38
C LEU A 70 1.21 2.43 -4.00
N PHE A 71 0.96 3.14 -5.08
CA PHE A 71 1.97 3.90 -5.80
C PHE A 71 1.49 5.31 -6.11
N LYS A 72 2.46 6.20 -6.33
CA LYS A 72 2.24 7.57 -6.76
C LYS A 72 2.65 7.73 -8.21
N ASN A 73 1.85 8.47 -8.98
CA ASN A 73 2.20 8.94 -10.31
C ASN A 73 1.98 10.47 -10.39
N LYS A 74 2.12 11.04 -11.59
CA LYS A 74 1.88 12.47 -11.82
C LYS A 74 0.45 12.93 -11.58
N GLU A 75 -0.52 12.04 -11.71
CA GLU A 75 -1.95 12.34 -11.64
C GLU A 75 -2.50 12.20 -10.21
N GLY A 76 -1.85 11.38 -9.38
CA GLY A 76 -2.25 11.14 -8.01
C GLY A 76 -1.70 9.82 -7.48
N ILE A 77 -2.59 9.04 -6.87
CA ILE A 77 -2.28 7.72 -6.31
C ILE A 77 -3.08 6.63 -7.02
N GLY A 78 -2.46 5.49 -7.18
CA GLY A 78 -3.08 4.28 -7.72
C GLY A 78 -2.60 3.06 -6.97
N TYR A 79 -3.17 1.91 -7.28
CA TYR A 79 -2.69 0.66 -6.71
C TYR A 79 -2.53 -0.42 -7.77
N ALA A 80 -1.62 -1.34 -7.49
CA ALA A 80 -1.34 -2.51 -8.30
C ALA A 80 -1.53 -3.77 -7.45
N ILE A 81 -2.16 -4.82 -8.00
CA ILE A 81 -2.28 -6.13 -7.35
C ILE A 81 -1.41 -7.12 -8.10
N LEU A 82 -0.58 -7.85 -7.36
CA LEU A 82 0.24 -8.93 -7.87
C LEU A 82 -0.28 -10.27 -7.33
N GLU A 83 -0.25 -11.30 -8.16
CA GLU A 83 -0.51 -12.70 -7.79
C GLU A 83 0.77 -13.52 -7.96
N ASN A 84 1.37 -13.96 -6.84
CA ASN A 84 2.69 -14.62 -6.83
C ASN A 84 3.73 -13.83 -7.66
N ASP A 85 3.88 -12.54 -7.38
CA ASP A 85 4.81 -11.63 -8.09
C ASP A 85 4.53 -11.45 -9.58
N ASN A 86 3.31 -11.76 -10.05
CA ASN A 86 2.86 -11.40 -11.39
C ASN A 86 1.78 -10.34 -11.28
N LEU A 87 1.99 -9.19 -11.89
CA LEU A 87 0.99 -8.13 -11.95
C LEU A 87 -0.30 -8.61 -12.64
N VAL A 88 -1.43 -8.45 -11.96
CA VAL A 88 -2.77 -8.87 -12.44
C VAL A 88 -3.76 -7.73 -12.58
N LEU A 89 -3.54 -6.60 -11.91
CA LEU A 89 -4.42 -5.43 -11.98
C LEU A 89 -3.65 -4.16 -11.64
N VAL A 90 -3.96 -3.08 -12.34
CA VAL A 90 -3.56 -1.71 -12.00
C VAL A 90 -4.81 -0.83 -12.05
N SER A 91 -5.00 0.00 -11.04
CA SER A 91 -6.14 0.92 -10.95
C SER A 91 -5.70 2.31 -10.50
N PHE A 92 -6.41 3.33 -10.98
CA PHE A 92 -6.15 4.74 -10.72
C PHE A 92 -7.28 5.38 -9.96
N GLY A 93 -6.90 6.09 -8.90
CA GLY A 93 -7.76 7.07 -8.26
C GLY A 93 -7.53 8.45 -8.82
N ASN A 94 -8.61 9.18 -9.10
CA ASN A 94 -8.52 10.62 -9.35
C ASN A 94 -8.87 11.43 -8.10
N ASN A 95 -9.35 10.77 -7.06
CA ASN A 95 -9.75 11.37 -5.80
C ASN A 95 -8.67 11.18 -4.74
N ARG A 96 -8.73 12.01 -3.70
CA ARG A 96 -7.85 11.90 -2.53
C ARG A 96 -8.08 10.63 -1.71
N GLN A 97 -9.23 10.01 -1.87
CA GLN A 97 -9.66 8.80 -1.18
C GLN A 97 -10.51 7.99 -2.15
N GLU A 98 -10.26 6.69 -2.17
CA GLU A 98 -10.87 5.80 -3.14
C GLU A 98 -11.25 4.47 -2.49
N TYR A 99 -12.26 3.87 -3.11
CA TYR A 99 -12.77 2.56 -2.77
C TYR A 99 -12.80 1.69 -4.01
N ASP A 100 -12.33 0.47 -3.90
CA ASP A 100 -12.45 -0.52 -4.96
C ASP A 100 -12.75 -1.92 -4.40
N GLN A 101 -13.15 -2.82 -5.28
CA GLN A 101 -13.39 -4.22 -4.95
C GLN A 101 -12.62 -5.12 -5.92
N PHE A 102 -11.72 -5.94 -5.36
CA PHE A 102 -11.04 -7.00 -6.10
C PHE A 102 -11.51 -8.37 -5.61
N LYS A 103 -12.23 -9.11 -6.46
CA LYS A 103 -12.84 -10.40 -6.10
C LYS A 103 -13.71 -10.24 -4.85
N ASN A 104 -13.40 -10.99 -3.78
CA ASN A 104 -14.07 -10.90 -2.49
C ASN A 104 -13.30 -10.05 -1.47
N PHE A 105 -12.44 -9.14 -1.91
CA PHE A 105 -11.74 -8.19 -1.04
C PHE A 105 -12.19 -6.78 -1.38
N TYR A 106 -12.37 -5.96 -0.35
CA TYR A 106 -12.49 -4.52 -0.52
C TYR A 106 -11.13 -3.86 -0.29
N ILE A 107 -10.91 -2.76 -1.00
CA ILE A 107 -9.68 -1.98 -0.98
C ILE A 107 -10.06 -0.53 -0.69
N VAL A 108 -9.45 0.06 0.32
CA VAL A 108 -9.63 1.44 0.74
C VAL A 108 -8.26 2.09 0.79
N TYR A 109 -8.06 3.15 0.00
CA TYR A 109 -6.77 3.82 -0.08
C TYR A 109 -6.93 5.32 -0.30
N GLY A 110 -5.94 6.10 0.15
CA GLY A 110 -6.04 7.54 0.08
C GLY A 110 -4.88 8.29 0.74
N GLU A 111 -5.01 9.61 0.73
CA GLU A 111 -4.19 10.52 1.52
C GLU A 111 -4.92 10.87 2.82
N ASN A 112 -4.19 10.88 3.94
CA ASN A 112 -4.67 11.40 5.22
C ASN A 112 -4.88 12.92 5.08
N PRO A 113 -6.07 13.45 5.42
CA PRO A 113 -6.32 14.89 5.31
C PRO A 113 -5.50 15.73 6.29
N GLN A 114 -5.15 15.14 7.45
CA GLN A 114 -4.35 15.75 8.52
C GLN A 114 -3.47 14.67 9.14
N ASP A 115 -2.25 15.06 9.54
CA ASP A 115 -1.23 14.13 10.04
C ASP A 115 -1.55 13.56 11.44
N ASP A 116 -2.49 14.16 12.17
CA ASP A 116 -2.88 13.75 13.52
C ASP A 116 -4.05 12.76 13.57
N TYR A 117 -4.76 12.54 12.45
CA TYR A 117 -5.79 11.52 12.37
C TYR A 117 -5.21 10.12 12.54
N GLN A 118 -5.85 9.32 13.38
CA GLN A 118 -5.43 7.97 13.76
C GLN A 118 -6.41 6.92 13.23
N GLU A 119 -7.65 7.30 12.94
CA GLU A 119 -8.70 6.38 12.54
C GLU A 119 -9.49 6.90 11.34
N LEU A 120 -9.76 6.01 10.39
CA LEU A 120 -10.76 6.21 9.35
C LEU A 120 -11.94 5.28 9.61
N LYS A 121 -13.12 5.86 9.87
CA LYS A 121 -14.38 5.11 9.88
C LYS A 121 -14.98 5.14 8.49
N ILE A 122 -15.35 3.97 8.00
CA ILE A 122 -15.93 3.79 6.67
C ILE A 122 -17.21 2.96 6.72
N THR A 123 -18.23 3.42 6.01
CA THR A 123 -19.48 2.65 5.79
C THR A 123 -19.53 2.14 4.36
N ILE A 124 -19.49 0.82 4.21
CA ILE A 124 -19.51 0.11 2.94
C ILE A 124 -20.92 -0.45 2.71
N GLU A 125 -21.58 -0.01 1.64
CA GLU A 125 -22.87 -0.54 1.24
C GLU A 125 -22.71 -1.90 0.56
N MET A 126 -23.28 -2.96 1.17
CA MET A 126 -23.19 -4.33 0.68
C MET A 126 -24.34 -4.76 -0.25
N GLY A 127 -25.20 -3.80 -0.62
CA GLY A 127 -26.37 -4.00 -1.49
C GLY A 127 -27.64 -4.43 -0.74
N ASN A 128 -28.78 -4.42 -1.44
CA ASN A 128 -30.13 -4.48 -0.85
C ASN A 128 -30.45 -5.67 0.08
N ASN A 129 -29.67 -6.75 0.04
CA ASN A 129 -29.92 -7.97 0.81
C ASN A 129 -28.96 -8.13 2.01
N TYR A 130 -28.10 -7.15 2.24
CA TYR A 130 -27.08 -7.19 3.29
C TYR A 130 -27.10 -5.87 4.04
N GLU A 131 -26.83 -5.92 5.35
CA GLU A 131 -26.61 -4.70 6.13
C GLU A 131 -25.35 -3.98 5.63
N ASN A 132 -25.23 -2.68 5.89
CA ASN A 132 -23.99 -1.98 5.60
C ASN A 132 -22.88 -2.50 6.51
N LEU A 133 -21.67 -2.59 5.98
CA LEU A 133 -20.48 -2.94 6.75
C LEU A 133 -19.84 -1.65 7.27
N GLU A 134 -19.84 -1.48 8.59
CA GLU A 134 -19.10 -0.42 9.27
C GLU A 134 -17.72 -0.94 9.68
N GLU A 135 -16.67 -0.22 9.28
CA GLU A 135 -15.29 -0.58 9.59
C GLU A 135 -14.55 0.62 10.15
N VAL A 136 -13.65 0.34 11.10
CA VAL A 136 -12.70 1.31 11.65
C VAL A 136 -11.32 0.86 11.24
N ILE A 137 -10.65 1.67 10.43
CA ILE A 137 -9.31 1.44 9.91
C ILE A 137 -8.36 2.30 10.73
N THR A 138 -7.43 1.66 11.45
CA THR A 138 -6.31 2.37 12.06
C THR A 138 -5.38 2.87 10.95
N LEU A 139 -5.12 4.16 10.95
CA LEU A 139 -4.25 4.82 9.98
C LEU A 139 -2.80 4.63 10.44
N ASP A 140 -1.96 4.15 9.53
CA ASP A 140 -0.52 4.03 9.76
C ASP A 140 0.09 5.44 9.88
N GLU A 141 1.21 5.57 10.59
CA GLU A 141 1.96 6.84 10.64
C GLU A 141 2.42 7.23 9.23
N GLY A 142 1.89 8.34 8.70
CA GLY A 142 2.28 8.84 7.39
C GLY A 142 1.17 9.59 6.65
N LYS A 143 1.48 10.00 5.42
CA LYS A 143 0.55 10.76 4.57
C LYS A 143 -0.48 9.86 3.87
N TYR A 144 -0.22 8.57 3.73
CA TYR A 144 -0.99 7.67 2.89
C TYR A 144 -1.52 6.48 3.68
N TYR A 145 -2.70 5.99 3.33
CA TYR A 145 -3.25 4.75 3.88
C TYR A 145 -3.62 3.76 2.78
N LEU A 146 -3.48 2.47 3.09
CA LEU A 146 -3.88 1.34 2.26
C LEU A 146 -4.44 0.26 3.16
N HIS A 147 -5.69 -0.09 2.95
CA HIS A 147 -6.38 -1.13 3.69
C HIS A 147 -7.05 -2.10 2.73
N VAL A 148 -6.86 -3.39 2.99
CA VAL A 148 -7.45 -4.47 2.21
C VAL A 148 -7.97 -5.54 3.15
N LYS A 149 -9.22 -5.95 2.98
CA LYS A 149 -9.84 -6.96 3.84
C LYS A 149 -10.90 -7.75 3.08
N GLU A 150 -11.07 -8.99 3.50
CA GLU A 150 -12.03 -9.91 2.90
C GLU A 150 -13.46 -9.48 3.23
N LEU A 151 -14.31 -9.42 2.21
CA LEU A 151 -15.74 -9.24 2.33
C LEU A 151 -16.41 -10.56 2.73
N PRO A 152 -17.57 -10.50 3.41
CA PRO A 152 -18.41 -11.68 3.62
C PRO A 152 -18.71 -12.43 2.30
N ILE A 153 -18.88 -13.74 2.40
CA ILE A 153 -19.09 -14.61 1.22
C ILE A 153 -20.37 -14.18 0.48
N ASN A 154 -20.32 -14.18 -0.86
CA ASN A 154 -21.42 -13.86 -1.78
C ASN A 154 -21.78 -12.37 -2.00
N ILE A 155 -20.93 -11.43 -1.58
CA ILE A 155 -21.08 -10.03 -1.97
C ILE A 155 -20.53 -9.81 -3.38
N LYS A 156 -21.41 -9.46 -4.33
CA LYS A 156 -21.04 -9.28 -5.76
C LYS A 156 -20.65 -7.86 -6.13
N GLY A 157 -21.01 -6.89 -5.31
CA GLY A 157 -20.74 -5.48 -5.55
C GLY A 157 -21.03 -4.67 -4.32
N THR A 158 -20.06 -3.86 -3.94
CA THR A 158 -20.11 -2.92 -2.82
C THR A 158 -19.92 -1.49 -3.33
N LYS A 159 -20.34 -0.52 -2.53
CA LYS A 159 -20.09 0.89 -2.81
C LYS A 159 -19.76 1.65 -1.54
N VAL A 160 -18.99 2.71 -1.69
CA VAL A 160 -18.74 3.71 -0.65
C VAL A 160 -18.98 5.08 -1.27
N PHE A 161 -19.75 5.92 -0.58
CA PHE A 161 -19.94 7.32 -0.97
C PHE A 161 -18.95 8.22 -0.24
N SER A 162 -18.66 9.41 -0.78
CA SER A 162 -17.68 10.32 -0.20
C SER A 162 -18.02 10.73 1.25
N ASP A 163 -19.30 10.85 1.59
CA ASP A 163 -19.77 11.18 2.94
C ASP A 163 -19.59 10.03 3.95
N ASN A 164 -19.25 8.82 3.47
CA ASN A 164 -19.05 7.65 4.31
C ASN A 164 -17.61 7.55 4.84
N TYR A 165 -16.74 8.53 4.57
CA TYR A 165 -15.38 8.59 5.10
C TYR A 165 -15.32 9.58 6.25
N ILE A 166 -15.06 9.09 7.46
CA ILE A 166 -14.97 9.93 8.66
C ILE A 166 -13.60 9.71 9.30
N PHE A 167 -12.72 10.70 9.15
CA PHE A 167 -11.40 10.73 9.79
C PHE A 167 -11.51 11.26 11.23
N ASN A 168 -10.84 10.60 12.17
CA ASN A 168 -10.81 10.94 13.60
C ASN A 168 -9.40 10.85 14.17
#